data_AF-A0AAV0H588-F1
#
_entry.id   AF-A0AAV0H588-F1
#
_cell.length_a   1.000
_cell.length_b   1.000
_cell.length_c   1.000
_cell.angle_alpha   90.00
_cell.angle_beta   90.00
_cell.angle_gamma   90.00
#
_symmetry.space_group_name_H-M   'P 1'
#
loop_
_entity.id
_entity.type
_entity.pdbx_description
1 polymer ?
#
loop_
_entity_poly.entity_id
_entity_poly.type
_entity_poly.pdbx_seq_one_letter_code
_entity_poly.pdbx_strand_id
1 'polypeptide(L)'
;MLALVPGQQRAYFSSDTLHTDAVDPSWLEAEYPTEFLNGLSFNGCPEHQIDLKVFTPIMLLRNLNPEIGLCNGTRLMVVYLCHYVIKGVIMGGTFNGKTVAIPRIVLNINDRRWPFILKRRQFPVRLCYAMTINKSQGQTLISVGVYLPKPVFSHGQLYVAVSRVRSADGLRFLIVNEEDIPANYTRNIVYEEAFADLQLPGHFDLNFPYRFVIESPQLDSFSQSAGLCSV
;
A
#
# COMPACT_ATOMS: atom_id res chain seq x y z
N MET A 1 12.22 4.60 -4.23
CA MET A 1 11.55 3.52 -5.03
C MET A 1 11.24 3.94 -6.45
N LEU A 2 10.47 5.01 -6.72
CA LEU A 2 10.15 5.43 -8.10
C LEU A 2 11.40 5.75 -8.96
N ALA A 3 12.46 6.28 -8.35
CA ALA A 3 13.74 6.51 -9.02
C ALA A 3 14.34 5.23 -9.62
N LEU A 4 14.10 4.07 -9.00
CA LEU A 4 14.62 2.76 -9.43
C LEU A 4 13.81 2.15 -10.58
N VAL A 5 12.57 2.62 -10.81
CA VAL A 5 11.75 2.14 -11.92
C VAL A 5 12.30 2.77 -13.21
N PRO A 6 12.61 1.98 -14.26
CA PRO A 6 13.10 2.51 -15.52
C PRO A 6 12.00 3.32 -16.24
N GLY A 7 12.43 4.19 -17.16
CA GLY A 7 11.53 4.97 -18.00
C GLY A 7 11.27 6.40 -17.52
N GLN A 8 10.56 7.15 -18.35
CA GLN A 8 10.31 8.57 -18.15
C GLN A 8 9.29 8.80 -17.03
N GLN A 9 9.67 9.65 -16.08
CA GLN A 9 8.76 10.13 -15.04
C GLN A 9 7.78 11.14 -15.60
N ARG A 10 6.52 11.05 -15.17
CA ARG A 10 5.49 12.04 -15.44
C ARG A 10 4.88 12.53 -14.13
N ALA A 11 4.92 13.84 -13.94
CA ALA A 11 4.28 14.52 -12.82
C ALA A 11 2.83 14.86 -13.16
N TYR A 12 1.94 14.67 -12.19
CA TYR A 12 0.53 15.05 -12.27
C TYR A 12 0.16 15.92 -11.08
N PHE A 13 -0.08 17.20 -11.36
CA PHE A 13 -0.52 18.18 -10.37
C PHE A 13 -2.04 18.15 -10.22
N SER A 14 -2.55 18.37 -9.01
CA SER A 14 -3.97 18.53 -8.75
C SER A 14 -4.43 19.95 -9.08
N SER A 15 -5.74 20.12 -9.19
CA SER A 15 -6.37 21.44 -9.17
C SER A 15 -7.20 21.52 -7.90
N ASP A 16 -6.81 22.45 -7.04
CA ASP A 16 -7.34 22.61 -5.68
C ASP A 16 -8.12 23.91 -5.60
N THR A 17 -9.36 23.85 -5.15
CA THR A 17 -10.22 25.02 -4.96
C THR A 17 -11.04 24.86 -3.69
N LEU A 18 -11.52 25.95 -3.12
CA LEU A 18 -12.43 25.89 -1.99
C LEU A 18 -13.86 25.68 -2.48
N HIS A 19 -14.65 24.90 -1.73
CA HIS A 19 -16.09 24.91 -1.88
C HIS A 19 -16.60 26.20 -1.24
N THR A 20 -17.32 27.02 -2.00
CA THR A 20 -17.93 28.25 -1.51
C THR A 20 -19.36 28.34 -2.02
N ASP A 21 -20.28 28.59 -1.11
CA ASP A 21 -21.64 29.04 -1.41
C ASP A 21 -21.77 30.57 -1.21
N ALA A 22 -20.67 31.24 -0.89
CA ALA A 22 -20.65 32.68 -0.60
C ALA A 22 -20.72 33.51 -1.88
N VAL A 23 -21.44 34.63 -1.80
CA VAL A 23 -21.63 35.60 -2.90
C VAL A 23 -20.30 36.27 -3.29
N ASP A 24 -19.36 36.38 -2.35
CA ASP A 24 -18.00 36.87 -2.60
C ASP A 24 -16.96 36.00 -1.86
N PRO A 25 -16.22 35.13 -2.59
CA PRO A 25 -15.18 34.28 -2.02
C PRO A 25 -13.82 34.96 -1.87
N SER A 26 -13.68 36.24 -2.25
CA SER A 26 -12.38 36.93 -2.31
C SER A 26 -11.61 36.93 -0.98
N TRP A 27 -12.30 37.09 0.15
CA TRP A 27 -11.67 37.06 1.48
C TRP A 27 -11.12 35.66 1.81
N LEU A 28 -11.80 34.60 1.37
CA LEU A 28 -11.41 33.22 1.64
C LEU A 28 -10.21 32.82 0.77
N GLU A 29 -10.18 33.29 -0.46
CA GLU A 29 -9.04 33.12 -1.38
C GLU A 29 -7.80 33.90 -0.91
N ALA A 30 -7.99 35.06 -0.28
CA ALA A 30 -6.90 35.82 0.33
C ALA A 30 -6.33 35.15 1.59
N GLU A 31 -7.19 34.58 2.43
CA GLU A 31 -6.78 33.89 3.66
C GLU A 31 -6.12 32.52 3.37
N TYR A 32 -6.59 31.82 2.34
CA TYR A 32 -6.13 30.48 1.98
C TYR A 32 -5.67 30.41 0.51
N PRO A 33 -4.44 30.86 0.21
CA PRO A 33 -3.90 30.85 -1.14
C PRO A 33 -3.75 29.43 -1.69
N THR A 34 -3.74 29.28 -3.02
CA THR A 34 -3.71 27.96 -3.67
C THR A 34 -2.45 27.16 -3.32
N GLU A 35 -1.31 27.83 -3.13
CA GLU A 35 -0.05 27.23 -2.70
C GLU A 35 -0.18 26.56 -1.33
N PHE A 36 -0.94 27.18 -0.43
CA PHE A 36 -1.25 26.60 0.86
C PHE A 36 -2.14 25.36 0.72
N LEU A 37 -3.20 25.43 -0.11
CA LEU A 37 -4.09 24.29 -0.37
C LEU A 37 -3.35 23.10 -0.98
N ASN A 38 -2.44 23.37 -1.91
CA ASN A 38 -1.60 22.36 -2.56
C ASN A 38 -0.67 21.63 -1.57
N GLY A 39 -0.28 22.31 -0.48
CA GLY A 39 0.52 21.72 0.60
C GLY A 39 -0.25 20.81 1.56
N LEU A 40 -1.59 20.79 1.49
CA LEU A 40 -2.41 20.00 2.41
C LEU A 40 -2.48 18.52 2.00
N SER A 41 -2.21 17.64 2.96
CA SER A 41 -2.35 16.19 2.84
C SER A 41 -3.50 15.67 3.71
N PHE A 42 -4.28 14.75 3.14
CA PHE A 42 -5.47 14.19 3.77
C PHE A 42 -5.52 12.67 3.60
N ASN A 43 -5.93 11.99 4.67
CA ASN A 43 -6.07 10.54 4.64
C ASN A 43 -7.09 10.11 3.58
N GLY A 44 -6.68 9.16 2.73
CA GLY A 44 -7.51 8.65 1.65
C GLY A 44 -7.74 9.65 0.52
N CYS A 45 -7.00 10.76 0.45
CA CYS A 45 -6.97 11.66 -0.71
C CYS A 45 -5.62 11.53 -1.42
N PRO A 46 -5.56 11.62 -2.76
CA PRO A 46 -4.29 11.80 -3.45
C PRO A 46 -3.60 13.11 -3.06
N GLU A 47 -2.27 13.07 -3.09
CA GLU A 47 -1.41 14.24 -2.94
C GLU A 47 -1.60 15.23 -4.10
N HIS A 48 -1.20 16.48 -3.88
CA HIS A 48 -1.21 17.50 -4.92
C HIS A 48 -0.37 17.08 -6.11
N GLN A 49 0.87 16.66 -5.88
CA GLN A 49 1.76 16.13 -6.91
C GLN A 49 1.83 14.60 -6.82
N ILE A 50 1.54 13.93 -7.94
CA ILE A 50 1.76 12.49 -8.10
C ILE A 50 2.77 12.28 -9.21
N ASP A 51 3.91 11.68 -8.87
CA ASP A 51 4.91 11.25 -9.83
C ASP A 51 4.73 9.77 -10.16
N LEU A 52 4.63 9.45 -11.45
CA LEU A 52 4.44 8.09 -11.95
C LEU A 52 5.40 7.76 -13.09
N LYS A 53 5.73 6.48 -13.21
CA LYS A 53 6.39 5.87 -14.36
C LYS A 53 5.57 4.67 -14.84
N VAL A 54 5.74 4.28 -16.09
CA VAL A 54 5.20 2.98 -16.57
C VAL A 54 5.78 1.85 -15.70
N PHE A 55 5.00 0.80 -15.46
CA PHE A 55 5.27 -0.32 -14.56
C PHE A 55 5.31 0.03 -13.06
N THR A 56 4.89 1.23 -12.69
CA THR A 56 4.72 1.58 -11.28
C THR A 56 3.44 0.95 -10.73
N PRO A 57 3.50 0.23 -9.59
CA PRO A 57 2.30 -0.24 -8.92
C PRO A 57 1.60 0.93 -8.22
N ILE A 58 0.29 1.05 -8.46
CA ILE A 58 -0.58 2.06 -7.83
C ILE A 58 -1.80 1.39 -7.19
N MET A 59 -2.43 2.07 -6.26
CA MET A 59 -3.66 1.63 -5.58
C MET A 59 -4.74 2.69 -5.75
N LEU A 60 -5.95 2.25 -6.09
CA LEU A 60 -7.13 3.10 -6.20
C LEU A 60 -7.63 3.51 -4.81
N LEU A 61 -8.01 4.77 -4.65
CA LEU A 61 -8.44 5.38 -3.38
C LEU A 61 -9.96 5.52 -3.24
N ARG A 62 -10.72 5.27 -4.32
CA ARG A 62 -12.17 5.42 -4.38
C ARG A 62 -12.80 4.31 -5.19
N ASN A 63 -14.05 4.00 -4.88
CA ASN A 63 -14.89 3.21 -5.77
C ASN A 63 -15.22 4.06 -6.99
N LEU A 64 -14.82 3.61 -8.18
CA LEU A 64 -15.18 4.25 -9.45
C LEU A 64 -16.25 3.43 -10.17
N ASN A 65 -16.04 2.12 -10.26
CA ASN A 65 -16.98 1.18 -10.85
C ASN A 65 -16.70 -0.23 -10.30
N PRO A 66 -17.41 -0.64 -9.23
CA PRO A 66 -17.22 -1.95 -8.60
C PRO A 66 -17.50 -3.13 -9.54
N GLU A 67 -18.44 -2.98 -10.49
CA GLU A 67 -18.84 -4.05 -11.42
C GLU A 67 -17.70 -4.50 -12.34
N ILE A 68 -16.73 -3.62 -12.57
CA ILE A 68 -15.54 -3.92 -13.38
C ILE A 68 -14.26 -4.05 -12.54
N GLY A 69 -14.37 -4.09 -11.21
CA GLY A 69 -13.24 -4.26 -10.29
C GLY A 69 -12.54 -2.96 -9.87
N LEU A 70 -13.08 -1.79 -10.21
CA LEU A 70 -12.51 -0.49 -9.80
C LEU A 70 -13.05 -0.06 -8.43
N CYS A 71 -12.62 -0.78 -7.39
CA CYS A 71 -12.94 -0.54 -5.99
C CYS A 71 -11.78 0.15 -5.26
N ASN A 72 -12.07 0.80 -4.14
CA ASN A 72 -11.05 1.29 -3.22
C ASN A 72 -10.14 0.12 -2.77
N GLY A 73 -8.83 0.31 -2.88
CA GLY A 73 -7.83 -0.71 -2.60
C GLY A 73 -7.44 -1.57 -3.81
N THR A 74 -8.16 -1.49 -4.94
CA THR A 74 -7.76 -2.20 -6.18
C THR A 74 -6.37 -1.75 -6.59
N ARG A 75 -5.46 -2.71 -6.74
CA ARG A 75 -4.08 -2.47 -7.17
C ARG A 75 -3.99 -2.58 -8.68
N LEU A 76 -3.24 -1.68 -9.28
CA LEU A 76 -3.04 -1.58 -10.72
C LEU A 76 -1.55 -1.50 -11.02
N MET A 77 -1.10 -2.21 -12.05
CA MET A 77 0.19 -1.93 -12.67
C MET A 77 -0.02 -0.89 -13.76
N VAL A 78 0.67 0.25 -13.68
CA VAL A 78 0.59 1.28 -14.73
C VAL A 78 1.17 0.72 -16.03
N VAL A 79 0.39 0.77 -17.11
CA VAL A 79 0.84 0.37 -18.45
C VAL A 79 1.00 1.55 -19.39
N TYR A 80 0.25 2.63 -19.18
CA TYR A 80 0.37 3.84 -19.99
C TYR A 80 -0.08 5.09 -19.24
N LEU A 81 0.62 6.20 -19.49
CA LEU A 81 0.42 7.48 -18.83
C LEU A 81 0.01 8.56 -19.84
N CYS A 82 -1.29 8.83 -19.97
CA CYS A 82 -1.81 9.95 -20.78
C CYS A 82 -1.94 11.23 -19.94
N HIS A 83 -2.27 12.36 -20.58
CA HIS A 83 -2.57 13.61 -19.88
C HIS A 83 -3.81 13.50 -18.97
N TYR A 84 -4.90 12.94 -19.48
CA TYR A 84 -6.21 12.91 -18.80
C TYR A 84 -6.58 11.55 -18.19
N VAL A 85 -5.83 10.50 -18.52
CA VAL A 85 -6.13 9.10 -18.16
C VAL A 85 -4.85 8.36 -17.80
N ILE A 86 -4.90 7.55 -16.75
CA ILE A 86 -3.90 6.51 -16.47
C ILE A 86 -4.48 5.18 -16.91
N LYS A 87 -3.78 4.44 -17.79
CA LYS A 87 -4.15 3.05 -18.08
C LYS A 87 -3.36 2.12 -17.18
N GLY A 88 -4.05 1.16 -16.57
CA GLY A 88 -3.45 0.17 -15.71
C GLY A 88 -4.08 -1.20 -15.89
N VAL A 89 -3.38 -2.23 -15.44
CA VAL A 89 -3.86 -3.62 -15.38
C VAL A 89 -4.13 -3.99 -13.94
N ILE A 90 -5.32 -4.51 -13.65
CA ILE A 90 -5.71 -4.95 -12.30
C ILE A 90 -4.82 -6.10 -11.84
N MET A 91 -4.29 -5.97 -10.62
CA MET A 91 -3.41 -6.95 -9.98
C MET A 91 -4.17 -7.72 -8.89
N GLY A 92 -4.41 -9.00 -9.14
CA GLY A 92 -5.07 -9.93 -8.22
C GLY A 92 -6.60 -9.84 -8.21
N GLY A 93 -7.23 -10.74 -7.44
CA GLY A 93 -8.69 -10.85 -7.33
C GLY A 93 -9.39 -11.33 -8.59
N THR A 94 -10.72 -11.23 -8.60
CA THR A 94 -11.59 -11.72 -9.68
C THR A 94 -11.34 -11.06 -11.04
N PHE A 95 -10.87 -9.81 -11.04
CA PHE A 95 -10.63 -9.01 -12.25
C PHE A 95 -9.15 -8.97 -12.65
N ASN A 96 -8.32 -9.86 -12.12
CA ASN A 96 -6.88 -9.91 -12.41
C ASN A 96 -6.59 -9.92 -13.92
N GLY A 97 -5.63 -9.12 -14.36
CA GLY A 97 -5.23 -9.02 -15.77
C GLY A 97 -6.12 -8.11 -16.63
N LYS A 98 -7.26 -7.63 -16.13
CA LYS A 98 -8.13 -6.70 -16.86
C LYS A 98 -7.48 -5.32 -16.99
N THR A 99 -7.43 -4.80 -18.22
CA THR A 99 -6.97 -3.44 -18.49
C THR A 99 -8.10 -2.44 -18.26
N VAL A 100 -7.80 -1.35 -17.55
CA VAL A 100 -8.75 -0.31 -17.15
C VAL A 100 -8.14 1.08 -17.32
N ALA A 101 -9.02 2.07 -17.46
CA ALA A 101 -8.66 3.49 -17.58
C ALA A 101 -9.13 4.24 -16.33
N ILE A 102 -8.22 4.98 -15.71
CA ILE A 102 -8.49 5.77 -14.50
C ILE A 102 -8.48 7.26 -14.88
N PRO A 103 -9.63 7.94 -14.84
CA PRO A 103 -9.70 9.38 -15.05
C PRO A 103 -9.38 10.16 -13.76
N ARG A 104 -9.16 11.46 -13.90
CA ARG A 104 -9.19 12.39 -12.77
C ARG A 104 -10.62 12.55 -12.27
N ILE A 105 -10.81 12.58 -10.96
CA ILE A 105 -12.10 12.87 -10.31
C ILE A 105 -11.95 14.08 -9.38
N VAL A 106 -13.08 14.69 -9.02
CA VAL A 106 -13.12 15.73 -7.99
C VAL A 106 -13.42 15.06 -6.65
N LEU A 107 -12.59 15.38 -5.65
CA LEU A 107 -12.74 14.92 -4.28
C LEU A 107 -13.10 16.11 -3.41
N ASN A 108 -14.25 16.03 -2.75
CA ASN A 108 -14.62 16.98 -1.70
C ASN A 108 -14.06 16.46 -0.36
N ILE A 109 -13.26 17.28 0.31
CA ILE A 109 -12.56 16.93 1.54
C ILE A 109 -13.06 17.87 2.62
N ASN A 110 -13.76 17.29 3.59
CA ASN A 110 -14.27 17.99 4.76
C ASN A 110 -13.52 17.46 5.99
N ASP A 111 -12.37 18.06 6.28
CA ASP A 111 -11.53 17.69 7.42
C ASP A 111 -11.78 18.67 8.57
N ARG A 112 -12.08 18.14 9.75
CA ARG A 112 -12.44 18.94 10.94
C ARG A 112 -11.34 19.91 11.40
N ARG A 113 -10.10 19.72 10.93
CA ARG A 113 -8.97 20.60 11.21
C ARG A 113 -9.07 21.93 10.49
N TRP A 114 -9.88 22.02 9.43
CA TRP A 114 -9.97 23.20 8.58
C TRP A 114 -11.40 23.76 8.54
N PRO A 115 -11.57 25.09 8.51
CA PRO A 115 -12.88 25.73 8.48
C PRO A 115 -13.49 25.77 7.07
N PHE A 116 -13.01 24.95 6.13
CA PHE A 116 -13.42 24.94 4.73
C PHE A 116 -13.51 23.52 4.18
N ILE A 117 -14.23 23.37 3.07
CA ILE A 117 -14.25 22.13 2.29
C ILE A 117 -13.33 22.32 1.08
N LEU A 118 -12.30 21.49 0.97
CA LEU A 118 -11.39 21.51 -0.18
C LEU A 118 -11.96 20.63 -1.31
N LYS A 119 -11.98 21.17 -2.52
CA LYS A 119 -12.21 20.43 -3.77
C LYS A 119 -10.87 20.16 -4.43
N ARG A 120 -10.44 18.90 -4.47
CA ARG A 120 -9.21 18.46 -5.16
C ARG A 120 -9.56 17.64 -6.40
N ARG A 121 -9.21 18.13 -7.59
CA ARG A 121 -9.32 17.38 -8.85
C ARG A 121 -8.02 16.67 -9.17
N GLN A 122 -8.00 15.34 -9.02
CA GLN A 122 -6.80 14.53 -9.18
C GLN A 122 -7.13 13.08 -9.57
N PHE A 123 -6.16 12.32 -10.06
CA PHE A 123 -6.31 10.87 -10.18
C PHE A 123 -6.48 10.26 -8.79
N PRO A 124 -7.52 9.43 -8.55
CA PRO A 124 -7.79 8.86 -7.24
C PRO A 124 -6.88 7.67 -6.95
N VAL A 125 -5.57 7.86 -7.06
CA VAL A 125 -4.56 6.80 -6.92
C VAL A 125 -3.42 7.24 -6.03
N ARG A 126 -2.72 6.27 -5.44
CA ARG A 126 -1.42 6.49 -4.78
C ARG A 126 -0.43 5.41 -5.18
N LEU A 127 0.86 5.71 -5.06
CA LEU A 127 1.92 4.71 -5.20
C LEU A 127 1.71 3.56 -4.20
N CYS A 128 1.96 2.33 -4.66
CA CYS A 128 1.71 1.11 -3.88
C CYS A 128 2.86 0.10 -4.03
N TYR A 129 4.08 0.49 -3.67
CA TYR A 129 5.23 -0.44 -3.62
C TYR A 129 5.13 -1.44 -2.47
N ALA A 130 4.64 -0.96 -1.32
CA ALA A 130 4.42 -1.76 -0.14
C ALA A 130 2.95 -1.66 0.28
N MET A 131 2.45 -2.72 0.91
CA MET A 131 1.15 -2.78 1.54
C MET A 131 1.28 -3.37 2.94
N THR A 132 0.32 -3.10 3.83
CA THR A 132 0.36 -3.75 5.13
C THR A 132 -0.04 -5.23 5.01
N ILE A 133 0.44 -6.07 5.92
CA ILE A 133 0.05 -7.49 6.01
C ILE A 133 -1.48 -7.63 6.01
N ASN A 134 -2.18 -6.81 6.80
CA ASN A 134 -3.66 -6.83 6.86
C ASN A 134 -4.30 -6.54 5.51
N LYS A 135 -3.74 -5.61 4.72
CA LYS A 135 -4.26 -5.31 3.37
C LYS A 135 -3.95 -6.41 2.36
N SER A 136 -2.95 -7.25 2.63
CA SER A 136 -2.62 -8.40 1.77
C SER A 136 -3.60 -9.57 1.94
N GLN A 137 -4.35 -9.61 3.05
CA GLN A 137 -5.25 -10.72 3.36
C GLN A 137 -6.23 -11.03 2.21
N GLY A 138 -6.34 -12.31 1.86
CA GLY A 138 -7.17 -12.79 0.75
C GLY A 138 -6.56 -12.63 -0.65
N GLN A 139 -5.35 -12.07 -0.76
CA GLN A 139 -4.63 -11.95 -2.04
C GLN A 139 -3.57 -13.06 -2.15
N THR A 140 -3.35 -13.54 -3.38
CA THR A 140 -2.21 -14.40 -3.70
C THR A 140 -1.22 -13.61 -4.53
N LEU A 141 0.05 -13.65 -4.15
CA LEU A 141 1.16 -12.92 -4.75
C LEU A 141 2.22 -13.91 -5.26
N ILE A 142 2.88 -13.57 -6.37
CA ILE A 142 3.94 -14.42 -6.94
C ILE A 142 5.20 -14.34 -6.08
N SER A 143 5.56 -13.13 -5.66
CA SER A 143 6.66 -12.88 -4.74
C SER A 143 6.31 -11.77 -3.75
N VAL A 144 6.75 -11.95 -2.50
CA VAL A 144 6.53 -11.05 -1.38
C VAL A 144 7.83 -10.83 -0.63
N GLY A 145 8.18 -9.55 -0.47
CA GLY A 145 9.15 -9.12 0.54
C GLY A 145 8.42 -8.71 1.81
N VAL A 146 8.66 -9.40 2.92
CA VAL A 146 8.11 -9.06 4.23
C VAL A 146 9.11 -8.18 4.97
N TYR A 147 8.78 -6.91 5.19
CA TYR A 147 9.60 -5.97 5.94
C TYR A 147 9.12 -5.88 7.39
N LEU A 148 9.95 -6.31 8.32
CA LEU A 148 9.70 -6.34 9.76
C LEU A 148 10.69 -5.40 10.47
N PRO A 149 10.41 -4.08 10.53
CA PRO A 149 11.22 -3.16 11.32
C PRO A 149 11.06 -3.34 12.83
N LYS A 150 9.99 -4.04 13.23
CA LYS A 150 9.65 -4.45 14.58
C LYS A 150 8.99 -5.83 14.53
N PRO A 151 9.00 -6.60 15.62
CA PRO A 151 8.28 -7.87 15.68
C PRO A 151 6.78 -7.72 15.43
N VAL A 152 6.13 -8.78 14.93
CA VAL A 152 4.67 -8.79 14.73
C VAL A 152 3.95 -8.65 16.06
N PHE A 153 2.84 -7.90 16.07
CA PHE A 153 2.18 -7.47 17.31
C PHE A 153 0.85 -8.20 17.58
N SER A 154 0.40 -9.08 16.68
CA SER A 154 -0.82 -9.86 16.90
C SER A 154 -0.69 -11.29 16.41
N HIS A 155 -1.52 -12.15 16.98
CA HIS A 155 -1.67 -13.53 16.53
C HIS A 155 -2.03 -13.60 15.04
N GLY A 156 -1.39 -14.56 14.34
CA GLY A 156 -1.70 -14.87 12.94
C GLY A 156 -1.16 -13.88 11.91
N GLN A 157 -0.56 -12.74 12.28
CA GLN A 157 -0.03 -11.77 11.32
C GLN A 157 1.07 -12.33 10.44
N LEU A 158 2.06 -12.99 11.04
CA LEU A 158 3.15 -13.60 10.27
C LEU A 158 2.61 -14.70 9.34
N TYR A 159 1.66 -15.50 9.83
CA TYR A 159 0.96 -16.50 9.03
C TYR A 159 0.21 -15.87 7.84
N VAL A 160 -0.49 -14.75 8.07
CA VAL A 160 -1.17 -14.01 7.00
C VAL A 160 -0.17 -13.57 5.95
N ALA A 161 1.03 -13.10 6.30
CA ALA A 161 2.05 -12.68 5.32
C ALA A 161 2.64 -13.87 4.53
N VAL A 162 3.02 -14.94 5.24
CA VAL A 162 3.61 -16.15 4.63
C VAL A 162 2.63 -16.84 3.68
N SER A 163 1.35 -16.93 4.07
CA SER A 163 0.30 -17.57 3.27
C SER A 163 -0.05 -16.82 1.97
N ARG A 164 0.57 -15.66 1.69
CA ARG A 164 0.32 -14.91 0.44
C ARG A 164 1.08 -15.45 -0.75
N VAL A 165 2.17 -16.18 -0.54
CA VAL A 165 2.96 -16.78 -1.62
C VAL A 165 2.58 -18.24 -1.82
N ARG A 166 2.75 -18.74 -3.05
CA ARG A 166 2.52 -20.14 -3.40
C ARG A 166 3.76 -21.03 -3.24
N SER A 167 4.94 -20.44 -3.15
CA SER A 167 6.23 -21.12 -2.99
C SER A 167 7.09 -20.37 -1.97
N ALA A 168 7.91 -21.10 -1.22
CA ALA A 168 8.92 -20.53 -0.33
C ALA A 168 9.92 -19.63 -1.07
N ASP A 169 10.25 -19.95 -2.33
CA ASP A 169 11.16 -19.13 -3.16
C ASP A 169 10.61 -17.73 -3.43
N GLY A 170 9.28 -17.59 -3.41
CA GLY A 170 8.61 -16.31 -3.59
C GLY A 170 8.69 -15.42 -2.36
N LEU A 171 9.13 -15.92 -1.20
CA LEU A 171 9.11 -15.20 0.06
C LEU A 171 10.52 -14.73 0.45
N ARG A 172 10.65 -13.45 0.80
CA ARG A 172 11.88 -12.87 1.35
C ARG A 172 11.54 -12.09 2.59
N PHE A 173 12.36 -12.20 3.64
CA PHE A 173 12.22 -11.41 4.86
C PHE A 173 13.35 -10.40 4.96
N LEU A 174 12.99 -9.17 5.35
CA LEU A 174 13.92 -8.16 5.82
C LEU A 174 13.53 -7.82 7.25
N ILE A 175 14.29 -8.34 8.21
CA ILE A 175 14.06 -8.15 9.64
C ILE A 175 15.08 -7.13 10.15
N VAL A 176 14.59 -6.09 10.82
CA VAL A 176 15.43 -5.15 11.56
C VAL A 176 15.16 -5.39 13.03
N ASN A 177 16.15 -5.90 13.73
CA ASN A 177 16.06 -6.24 15.13
C ASN A 177 16.71 -5.19 16.01
N GLU A 178 16.22 -5.09 17.25
CA GLU A 178 16.93 -4.47 18.36
C GLU A 178 18.11 -5.39 18.77
N GLU A 179 19.14 -4.84 19.43
CA GLU A 179 20.44 -5.50 19.65
C GLU A 179 20.34 -6.91 20.30
N ASP A 180 19.28 -7.17 21.05
CA ASP A 180 19.05 -8.43 21.77
C ASP A 180 18.40 -9.57 20.94
N ILE A 181 18.08 -9.35 19.65
CA ILE A 181 17.49 -10.38 18.78
C ILE A 181 18.39 -10.61 17.56
N PRO A 182 18.85 -11.84 17.27
CA PRO A 182 19.72 -12.09 16.13
C PRO A 182 19.01 -11.75 14.82
N ALA A 183 19.73 -11.20 13.83
CA ALA A 183 19.17 -10.54 12.63
C ALA A 183 18.19 -11.37 11.77
N ASN A 184 18.18 -12.69 11.91
CA ASN A 184 17.33 -13.63 11.18
C ASN A 184 16.15 -14.18 12.01
N TYR A 185 15.85 -13.54 13.14
CA TYR A 185 14.79 -13.96 14.07
C TYR A 185 13.78 -12.83 14.29
N THR A 186 12.50 -13.18 14.43
CA THR A 186 11.46 -12.25 14.89
C THR A 186 10.62 -12.92 15.96
N ARG A 187 10.12 -12.14 16.93
CA ARG A 187 9.10 -12.65 17.86
C ARG A 187 7.78 -12.80 17.10
N ASN A 188 7.07 -13.90 17.34
CA ASN A 188 5.75 -14.18 16.79
C ASN A 188 4.78 -14.41 17.94
N ILE A 189 3.58 -13.84 17.86
CA ILE A 189 2.53 -14.03 18.87
C ILE A 189 1.64 -15.17 18.40
N VAL A 190 1.49 -16.22 19.20
CA VAL A 190 0.65 -17.36 18.87
C VAL A 190 -0.21 -17.74 20.06
N TYR A 191 -1.52 -17.92 19.84
CA TYR A 191 -2.44 -18.45 20.84
C TYR A 191 -2.14 -19.91 21.13
N GLU A 192 -2.14 -20.30 22.40
CA GLU A 192 -1.76 -21.65 22.84
C GLU A 192 -2.72 -22.70 22.29
N GLU A 193 -4.00 -22.35 22.16
CA GLU A 193 -5.06 -23.21 21.62
C GLU A 193 -4.77 -23.64 20.17
N ALA A 194 -4.01 -22.86 19.41
CA ALA A 194 -3.60 -23.22 18.06
C ALA A 194 -2.64 -24.43 18.02
N PHE A 195 -2.05 -24.79 19.17
CA PHE A 195 -1.13 -25.93 19.31
C PHE A 195 -1.73 -27.09 20.10
N ALA A 196 -2.95 -26.95 20.64
CA ALA A 196 -3.56 -27.97 21.50
C ALA A 196 -3.72 -29.35 20.80
N ASP A 197 -3.90 -29.36 19.48
CA ASP A 197 -4.10 -30.58 18.67
C ASP A 197 -2.83 -31.07 17.95
N LEU A 198 -1.71 -30.35 18.07
CA LEU A 198 -0.45 -30.70 17.40
C LEU A 198 0.37 -31.62 18.31
N GLN A 199 0.32 -32.94 18.06
CA GLN A 199 1.30 -33.88 18.62
C GLN A 199 2.66 -33.68 17.93
N LEU A 200 3.41 -32.68 18.38
CA LEU A 200 4.74 -32.42 17.87
C LEU A 200 5.73 -33.40 18.54
N PRO A 201 6.58 -34.12 17.79
CA PRO A 201 7.56 -35.04 18.37
C PRO A 201 8.67 -34.25 19.08
N GLY A 202 8.64 -34.24 20.42
CA GLY A 202 9.67 -33.61 21.27
C GLY A 202 9.08 -33.03 22.55
N HIS A 203 9.91 -32.80 23.58
CA HIS A 203 9.50 -32.09 24.79
C HIS A 203 9.38 -30.61 24.47
N PHE A 204 8.15 -30.14 24.22
CA PHE A 204 7.86 -28.72 24.01
C PHE A 204 7.66 -28.06 25.37
N ASP A 205 8.67 -27.29 25.79
CA ASP A 205 8.55 -26.42 26.95
C ASP A 205 7.74 -25.17 26.55
N LEU A 206 6.48 -25.12 27.01
CA LEU A 206 5.51 -24.05 26.73
C LEU A 206 5.86 -22.72 27.43
N ASN A 207 6.95 -22.65 28.18
CA ASN A 207 7.40 -21.44 28.88
C ASN A 207 8.41 -20.57 28.12
N PHE A 208 8.68 -20.82 26.83
CA PHE A 208 9.61 -20.00 26.04
C PHE A 208 8.96 -19.41 24.76
N PRO A 209 9.21 -18.13 24.44
CA PRO A 209 8.60 -17.47 23.30
C PRO A 209 9.08 -18.14 22.00
N TYR A 210 8.12 -18.70 21.28
CA TYR A 210 8.27 -19.49 20.06
C TYR A 210 9.30 -18.88 19.08
N ARG A 211 10.45 -19.56 18.91
CA ARG A 211 11.55 -19.20 18.00
C ARG A 211 11.35 -19.87 16.65
N PHE A 212 11.03 -19.11 15.61
CA PHE A 212 11.12 -19.58 14.22
C PHE A 212 12.41 -19.02 13.59
N VAL A 213 13.29 -19.91 13.13
CA VAL A 213 14.53 -19.56 12.42
C VAL A 213 14.21 -19.39 10.95
N ILE A 214 14.50 -18.25 10.35
CA ILE A 214 14.40 -18.06 8.88
C ILE A 214 15.78 -17.65 8.38
N GLU A 215 16.54 -18.58 7.83
CA GLU A 215 17.82 -18.28 7.17
C GLU A 215 17.55 -17.55 5.84
N SER A 216 18.14 -16.37 5.68
CA SER A 216 17.98 -15.52 4.49
C SER A 216 19.20 -15.65 3.57
N PRO A 217 19.03 -15.98 2.27
CA PRO A 217 20.05 -15.72 1.27
C PRO A 217 20.05 -14.24 0.88
N GLN A 218 21.24 -13.68 0.69
CA GLN A 218 21.52 -12.26 0.47
C GLN A 218 20.62 -11.58 -0.58
N LEU A 219 20.26 -10.33 -0.27
CA LEU A 219 19.35 -9.44 -0.99
C LEU A 219 20.03 -8.78 -2.20
N ASP A 220 20.27 -9.55 -3.27
CA ASP A 220 20.64 -8.99 -4.57
C ASP A 220 19.54 -9.30 -5.59
N SER A 221 18.95 -8.24 -6.16
CA SER A 221 17.92 -8.20 -7.22
C SER A 221 16.43 -8.33 -6.80
N PHE A 222 15.85 -7.22 -6.33
CA PHE A 222 14.40 -7.00 -6.40
C PHE A 222 14.00 -6.69 -7.85
N SER A 223 13.44 -7.68 -8.57
CA SER A 223 12.89 -7.48 -9.92
C SER A 223 11.36 -7.23 -9.88
N GLN A 224 10.89 -6.65 -10.98
CA GLN A 224 9.74 -5.74 -11.17
C GLN A 224 8.32 -6.29 -10.91
N SER A 225 8.14 -7.38 -10.17
CA SER A 225 6.82 -7.96 -9.86
C SER A 225 6.57 -8.28 -8.38
N ALA A 226 7.48 -7.90 -7.47
CA ALA A 226 7.35 -8.17 -6.04
C ALA A 226 6.46 -7.14 -5.33
N GLY A 227 5.44 -7.61 -4.62
CA GLY A 227 4.69 -6.78 -3.69
C GLY A 227 5.36 -6.81 -2.32
N LEU A 228 5.84 -5.68 -1.81
CA LEU A 228 6.30 -5.65 -0.42
C LEU A 228 5.09 -5.67 0.52
N CYS A 229 5.13 -6.53 1.54
CA CYS A 229 4.22 -6.49 2.68
C CYS A 229 5.00 -5.99 3.90
N SER A 230 4.61 -4.88 4.52
CA SER A 230 5.18 -4.43 5.79
C SER A 230 4.21 -4.69 6.93
N VAL A 231 4.72 -4.85 8.15
CA VAL A 231 3.92 -4.57 9.35
C VAL A 231 3.60 -3.08 9.40
#